data_AF-A0A0C2Z7W7-F1
#
_entry.id   AF-A0A0C2Z7W7-F1
#
_cell.length_a   1.000
_cell.length_b   1.000
_cell.length_c   1.000
_cell.angle_alpha   90.00
_cell.angle_beta   90.00
_cell.angle_gamma   90.00
#
_symmetry.space_group_name_H-M   'P 1'
#
loop_
_entity.id
_entity.type
_entity.pdbx_description
1 polymer ?
#
loop_
_entity_poly.entity_id
_entity_poly.type
_entity_poly.pdbx_seq_one_letter_code
_entity_poly.pdbx_strand_id
1 'polypeptide(L)' 'MFYYPNREQAMKIQSTLETLYKGIGGQYYYGNSAWYYVKDRTGIDLKNILEKIAKENTGA' A
#
# COMPACT_ATOMS: atom_id res chain seq x y z
N MET A 1 -2.73 -1.51 -3.80
CA MET A 1 -3.64 -1.96 -2.71
C MET A 1 -3.02 -1.71 -1.34
N PHE A 2 -3.82 -1.48 -0.30
CA PHE A 2 -3.31 -1.20 1.06
C PHE A 2 -3.06 -2.45 1.92
N TYR A 3 -3.02 -3.64 1.32
CA TYR A 3 -2.86 -4.91 2.05
C TYR A 3 -1.39 -5.31 2.20
N TYR A 4 -1.08 -5.87 3.37
CA TYR A 4 0.23 -6.41 3.73
C TYR A 4 0.14 -7.94 3.78
N PRO A 5 0.73 -8.65 2.80
CA PRO A 5 0.69 -10.11 2.77
C PRO A 5 1.51 -10.70 3.92
N ASN A 6 0.84 -11.44 4.82
CA ASN A 6 1.50 -12.12 5.95
C ASN A 6 1.75 -13.62 5.69
N ARG A 7 1.17 -14.18 4.63
CA ARG A 7 1.40 -15.58 4.21
C ARG A 7 2.42 -15.61 3.10
N GLU A 8 3.37 -16.55 3.16
CA GLU A 8 4.43 -16.69 2.15
C GLU A 8 3.89 -16.82 0.73
N GLN A 9 2.84 -17.62 0.54
CA GLN A 9 2.18 -17.75 -0.75
C GLN A 9 1.62 -16.42 -1.27
N ALA A 10 1.01 -15.62 -0.40
CA ALA A 10 0.48 -14.31 -0.76
C ALA A 10 1.61 -13.33 -1.12
N MET A 11 2.74 -13.36 -0.39
CA MET A 11 3.91 -12.55 -0.72
C MET A 11 4.45 -12.88 -2.12
N LYS A 12 4.55 -14.17 -2.45
CA LYS A 12 4.95 -14.63 -3.80
C LYS A 12 4.01 -14.12 -4.88
N ILE A 13 2.70 -14.26 -4.68
CA ILE A 13 1.70 -13.75 -5.64
C ILE A 13 1.86 -12.23 -5.85
N GLN A 14 2.03 -11.46 -4.79
CA GLN A 14 2.18 -10.00 -4.87
C GLN A 14 3.45 -9.60 -5.66
N SER A 15 4.57 -10.28 -5.40
CA SER A 15 5.84 -10.05 -6.12
C SER A 15 5.75 -10.43 -7.61
N THR A 16 5.08 -11.54 -7.93
CA THR A 16 4.85 -11.95 -9.32
C THR A 16 4.00 -10.93 -10.07
N LEU A 17 2.92 -10.45 -9.45
CA LEU A 17 2.07 -9.41 -10.04
C LEU A 17 2.87 -8.12 -10.24
N GLU A 18 3.64 -7.68 -9.25
CA GLU A 18 4.48 -6.50 -9.37
C GLU A 18 5.43 -6.58 -10.56
N THR A 19 6.13 -7.71 -10.70
CA THR A 19 7.05 -7.96 -11.82
C THR A 19 6.33 -7.93 -13.16
N LEU A 20 5.18 -8.58 -13.27
CA LEU A 20 4.39 -8.67 -14.50
C LEU A 20 3.91 -7.29 -14.95
N TYR A 21 3.33 -6.51 -14.04
CA TYR A 21 2.83 -5.17 -14.36
C TYR A 21 3.95 -4.23 -14.75
N LYS A 22 5.08 -4.23 -14.03
CA LYS A 22 6.25 -3.40 -14.40
C LYS A 22 6.85 -3.81 -15.74
N GLY A 23 6.87 -5.11 -16.04
CA GLY A 23 7.41 -5.64 -17.29
C GLY A 23 6.68 -5.15 -18.55
N ILE A 24 5.40 -4.80 -18.43
CA ILE A 24 4.60 -4.23 -19.53
C ILE A 24 4.49 -2.70 -19.48
N GLY A 25 5.32 -2.03 -18.67
CA GLY A 25 5.26 -0.57 -18.47
C GLY A 25 4.10 -0.10 -17.59
N GLY A 26 3.39 -1.04 -16.94
CA GLY A 26 2.35 -0.75 -15.96
C GLY A 26 2.91 -0.45 -14.57
N GLN A 27 2.00 -0.18 -13.65
CA GLN A 27 2.32 0.16 -12.26
C GLN A 27 1.60 -0.78 -11.30
N TYR A 28 2.30 -1.22 -10.27
CA TYR A 28 1.75 -2.10 -9.24
C TYR A 28 2.34 -1.73 -7.89
N TYR A 29 1.47 -1.41 -6.94
CA TYR A 29 1.84 -0.96 -5.60
C TYR A 29 1.02 -1.69 -4.55
N TYR A 30 1.68 -2.19 -3.50
CA TYR A 30 1.05 -2.89 -2.39
C TYR A 30 1.73 -2.55 -1.06
N GLY A 31 1.02 -2.73 0.06
CA GLY A 31 1.53 -2.35 1.38
C GLY A 31 1.97 -0.88 1.43
N ASN A 32 3.19 -0.62 1.92
CA ASN A 32 3.74 0.74 2.03
C ASN A 32 3.84 1.47 0.69
N SER A 33 4.17 0.78 -0.41
CA SER A 33 4.34 1.44 -1.71
C SER A 33 3.02 2.02 -2.25
N ALA A 34 1.88 1.42 -1.88
CA ALA A 34 0.57 1.98 -2.22
C ALA A 34 0.27 3.29 -1.47
N TRP A 35 0.68 3.40 -0.21
CA TRP A 35 0.55 4.64 0.57
C TRP A 35 1.43 5.75 0.00
N TYR A 36 2.69 5.43 -0.34
CA TYR A 36 3.59 6.38 -0.96
C TYR A 36 3.08 6.84 -2.32
N TYR A 37 2.58 5.93 -3.16
CA TYR A 37 1.98 6.30 -4.44
C TYR A 37 0.87 7.34 -4.31
N VAL A 38 -0.04 7.16 -3.33
CA VAL A 38 -1.11 8.15 -3.08
C VAL A 38 -0.50 9.50 -2.67
N LYS A 39 0.45 9.49 -1.72
CA LYS A 39 1.11 10.70 -1.24
C LYS A 39 1.84 11.44 -2.35
N ASP A 40 2.63 10.74 -3.15
CA ASP A 40 3.40 11.33 -4.24
C ASP A 40 2.50 11.92 -5.34
N ARG A 41 1.35 11.29 -5.60
CA ARG A 41 0.42 11.71 -6.66
C ARG A 41 -0.51 12.84 -6.24
N THR A 42 -0.83 12.94 -4.95
CA THR A 42 -1.87 13.86 -4.46
C THR A 42 -1.35 14.92 -3.49
N GLY A 43 -0.14 14.74 -2.95
CA GLY A 43 0.38 15.51 -1.83
C GLY A 43 -0.24 15.14 -0.47
N ILE A 44 -1.19 14.19 -0.43
CA ILE A 44 -1.96 13.85 0.76
C ILE A 44 -1.37 12.60 1.44
N ASP A 45 -0.96 12.74 2.70
CA ASP A 45 -0.54 11.60 3.53
C ASP A 45 -1.75 10.88 4.14
N LEU A 46 -2.46 10.12 3.29
CA LEU A 46 -3.70 9.43 3.67
C LEU A 46 -3.49 8.45 4.82
N LYS A 47 -2.33 7.78 4.88
CA LYS A 47 -2.01 6.82 5.93
C LYS A 47 -2.00 7.51 7.30
N ASN A 48 -1.27 8.61 7.41
CA ASN A 48 -1.17 9.37 8.66
C ASN A 48 -2.54 9.91 9.11
N ILE A 49 -3.34 10.43 8.17
CA ILE A 49 -4.69 10.91 8.46
C ILE A 49 -5.55 9.80 9.08
N LEU A 50 -5.55 8.61 8.50
CA LEU A 50 -6.32 7.47 9.00
C LEU A 50 -5.79 6.97 10.36
N GLU A 51 -4.47 6.92 10.55
CA GLU A 51 -3.84 6.57 11.83
C GLU A 51 -4.21 7.56 12.94
N LYS A 52 -4.23 8.86 12.63
CA LYS A 52 -4.66 9.92 13.54
C LYS A 52 -6.13 9.75 13.94
N ILE A 53 -7.02 9.56 12.96
CA ILE A 53 -8.45 9.31 13.22
C ILE A 53 -8.65 8.05 14.06
N ALA A 54 -7.92 6.97 13.74
CA ALA A 54 -7.99 5.73 14.50
C ALA A 54 -7.59 5.94 15.96
N LYS A 55 -6.50 6.68 16.21
CA LYS A 55 -6.05 7.03 17.56
C LYS A 55 -7.06 7.88 18.33
N GLU A 56 -7.65 8.88 17.66
CA GLU A 56 -8.69 9.73 18.26
C GLU A 56 -9.94 8.94 18.65
N ASN A 57 -10.32 7.94 17.84
CA ASN A 57 -11.49 7.10 18.08
C ASN A 57 -11.26 5.96 19.08
N THR A 58 -10.02 5.49 19.27
CA THR A 58 -9.72 4.42 20.24
C THR A 58 -9.50 4.92 21.66
N GLY A 59 -9.50 6.25 21.90
CA GLY A 59 -9.52 6.84 23.25
C GLY A 59 -8.39 6.38 24.16
N ALA A 60 -7.23 6.00 23.59
CA ALA A 60 -6.04 5.56 24.33
C ALA A 60 -5.11 6.72 24.66
#